data_AF-A0A6A6GRE4-F1
#
_entry.id   AF-A0A6A6GRE4-F1
#
_cell.length_a   1.000
_cell.length_b   1.000
_cell.length_c   1.000
_cell.angle_alpha   90.00
_cell.angle_beta   90.00
_cell.angle_gamma   90.00
#
_symmetry.space_group_name_H-M   'P 1'
#
loop_
_entity.id
_entity.type
_entity.pdbx_description
1 polymer ?
#
loop_
_entity_poly.entity_id
_entity_poly.type
_entity_poly.pdbx_seq_one_letter_code
_entity_poly.pdbx_strand_id
1 'polypeptide(L)'
;LLHQENELVKYINTLLDCGIPPTLRLTRNLAENMVKTPLGKNWLPRFIERHPNELHSLYLNTFDLTQKRADNYHCLELYFKLVSQSKLVVFRLKST
;
A
#
# COMPACT_ATOMS: atom_id res chain seq x y z
N LEU A 1 -15.96 -18.13 -0.32
CA LEU A 1 -16.13 -16.66 -0.30
C LEU A 1 -15.78 -16.07 1.07
N LEU A 2 -16.57 -16.28 2.14
CA LEU A 2 -16.25 -15.74 3.48
C LEU A 2 -14.87 -16.16 4.02
N HIS A 3 -14.46 -17.42 3.82
CA HIS A 3 -13.12 -17.88 4.25
C HIS A 3 -11.97 -17.18 3.52
N GLN A 4 -12.11 -16.96 2.20
CA GLN A 4 -11.10 -16.26 1.39
C GLN A 4 -11.06 -14.77 1.73
N GLU A 5 -12.20 -14.20 2.08
CA GLU A 5 -12.32 -12.81 2.49
C GLU A 5 -11.63 -12.55 3.84
N ASN A 6 -11.77 -13.46 4.81
CA ASN A 6 -11.07 -13.39 6.09
C ASN A 6 -9.56 -13.54 5.94
N GLU A 7 -9.09 -14.44 5.07
CA GLU A 7 -7.66 -14.59 4.77
C GLU A 7 -7.09 -13.33 4.12
N LEU A 8 -7.86 -12.68 3.24
CA LEU A 8 -7.48 -11.40 2.65
C LEU A 8 -7.36 -10.31 3.73
N VAL A 9 -8.34 -10.20 4.63
CA VAL A 9 -8.29 -9.24 5.76
C VAL A 9 -7.08 -9.48 6.64
N LYS A 10 -6.79 -10.74 6.98
CA LYS A 10 -5.62 -11.11 7.78
C LYS A 10 -4.32 -10.70 7.09
N TYR A 11 -4.20 -10.99 5.79
CA TYR A 11 -3.01 -10.63 5.01
C TYR A 11 -2.81 -9.11 4.91
N ILE A 12 -3.90 -8.37 4.71
CA ILE A 12 -3.92 -6.91 4.72
C ILE A 12 -3.42 -6.38 6.07
N ASN A 13 -3.90 -6.94 7.19
CA ASN A 13 -3.45 -6.53 8.51
C ASN A 13 -1.96 -6.82 8.75
N THR A 14 -1.45 -7.98 8.30
CA THR A 14 -0.01 -8.28 8.36
C THR A 14 0.84 -7.24 7.62
N LEU A 15 0.38 -6.75 6.46
CA LEU A 15 1.12 -5.70 5.72
C LEU A 15 1.28 -4.42 6.55
N LEU A 16 0.30 -4.09 7.39
CA LEU A 16 0.39 -2.93 8.28
C LEU A 16 1.37 -3.11 9.39
N ASP A 17 1.38 -4.29 9.99
CA ASP A 17 2.31 -4.60 11.05
C ASP A 17 3.74 -4.49 10.51
N CYS A 18 3.93 -4.72 9.21
CA CYS A 18 5.17 -4.45 8.47
C CYS A 18 5.38 -2.98 8.06
N GLY A 19 4.47 -2.07 8.39
CA GLY A 19 4.51 -0.66 8.00
C GLY A 19 4.22 -0.40 6.52
N ILE A 20 3.71 -1.40 5.80
CA ILE A 20 3.34 -1.28 4.39
C ILE A 20 1.85 -0.92 4.32
N PRO A 21 1.53 0.30 3.89
CA PRO A 21 0.15 0.69 3.74
C PRO A 21 -0.48 0.06 2.50
N PRO A 22 -1.61 -0.64 2.64
CA PRO A 22 -2.28 -1.17 1.47
C PRO A 22 -3.10 -0.08 0.82
N THR A 23 -2.73 0.19 -0.43
CA THR A 23 -3.51 1.03 -1.33
C THR A 23 -4.75 0.29 -1.81
N LEU A 24 -5.80 1.04 -2.16
CA LEU A 24 -7.03 0.51 -2.77
C LEU A 24 -6.73 -0.43 -3.96
N ARG A 25 -5.71 -0.08 -4.76
CA ARG A 25 -5.25 -0.89 -5.88
C ARG A 25 -4.61 -2.19 -5.43
N LEU A 26 -3.77 -2.18 -4.40
CA LEU A 26 -3.14 -3.39 -3.87
C LEU A 26 -4.20 -4.34 -3.32
N THR A 27 -5.15 -3.85 -2.53
CA THR A 27 -6.26 -4.66 -2.00
C THR A 27 -7.06 -5.33 -3.11
N ARG A 28 -7.41 -4.59 -4.17
CA ARG A 28 -8.09 -5.17 -5.34
C ARG A 28 -7.23 -6.21 -6.04
N ASN A 29 -5.96 -5.90 -6.32
CA ASN A 29 -5.06 -6.83 -7.00
C ASN A 29 -4.87 -8.13 -6.21
N LEU A 30 -4.77 -8.07 -4.89
CA LEU A 30 -4.67 -9.25 -4.03
C LEU A 30 -5.95 -10.08 -4.10
N ALA A 31 -7.11 -9.45 -3.98
CA ALA A 31 -8.39 -10.12 -4.06
C ALA A 31 -8.60 -10.80 -5.43
N GLU A 32 -8.28 -10.11 -6.53
CA GLU A 32 -8.34 -10.67 -7.89
C GLU A 32 -7.36 -11.82 -8.08
N ASN A 33 -6.15 -11.75 -7.49
CA ASN A 33 -5.18 -12.85 -7.53
C ASN A 33 -5.66 -14.10 -6.77
N MET A 34 -6.38 -13.92 -5.65
CA MET A 34 -6.95 -15.01 -4.87
C MET A 34 -8.12 -15.69 -5.56
N VAL A 35 -9.00 -14.91 -6.20
CA VAL A 35 -10.22 -15.43 -6.86
C VAL A 35 -9.95 -15.80 -8.34
N LYS A 36 -8.81 -15.39 -8.91
CA LYS A 36 -8.41 -15.61 -10.31
C LYS A 36 -9.41 -15.01 -11.32
N THR A 37 -10.22 -14.05 -10.89
CA THR A 37 -11.22 -13.37 -11.72
C THR A 37 -11.24 -11.88 -11.42
N PRO A 38 -11.52 -11.02 -12.42
CA PRO A 38 -11.66 -9.58 -12.20
C PRO A 38 -12.86 -9.29 -11.30
N LEU A 39 -12.69 -8.33 -10.39
CA LEU A 39 -13.73 -7.95 -9.43
C LEU A 39 -14.51 -6.74 -9.95
N GLY A 40 -15.81 -6.72 -9.65
CA GLY A 40 -16.67 -5.60 -10.02
C GLY A 40 -16.21 -4.27 -9.41
N LYS A 41 -16.44 -3.15 -10.11
CA LYS A 41 -16.06 -1.80 -9.67
C LYS A 41 -16.46 -1.50 -8.22
N ASN A 42 -17.67 -1.93 -7.84
CA ASN A 42 -18.27 -1.69 -6.53
C ASN A 42 -17.94 -2.77 -5.49
N TRP A 43 -17.15 -3.79 -5.84
CA TRP A 43 -16.79 -4.85 -4.90
C TRP A 43 -15.96 -4.30 -3.73
N LEU A 44 -14.97 -3.45 -4.02
CA LEU A 44 -14.05 -2.91 -3.02
C LEU A 44 -14.77 -2.02 -2.00
N PRO A 45 -15.61 -1.03 -2.39
CA PRO A 45 -16.46 -0.31 -1.44
C PRO A 45 -17.29 -1.23 -0.54
N ARG A 46 -17.93 -2.26 -1.12
CA ARG A 46 -18.75 -3.20 -0.36
C ARG A 46 -17.92 -4.09 0.57
N PHE A 47 -16.70 -4.46 0.18
CA PHE A 47 -15.76 -5.20 1.04
C PHE A 47 -15.40 -4.39 2.28
N ILE A 48 -15.13 -3.10 2.10
CA ILE A 48 -14.83 -2.18 3.20
C ILE A 48 -16.04 -2.04 4.14
N GLU A 49 -17.24 -1.89 3.58
CA GLU A 49 -18.50 -1.83 4.36
C GLU A 49 -18.77 -3.11 5.16
N ARG A 50 -18.32 -4.28 4.68
CA ARG A 50 -18.47 -5.56 5.38
C ARG A 50 -17.49 -5.74 6.54
N HIS A 51 -16.32 -5.08 6.49
CA HIS A 51 -15.23 -5.26 7.46
C HIS A 51 -14.83 -3.95 8.17
N PRO A 52 -15.77 -3.18 8.75
CA PRO A 52 -15.49 -1.84 9.28
C PRO A 52 -14.59 -1.84 10.53
N ASN A 53 -14.63 -2.93 11.32
CA ASN A 53 -13.85 -3.07 12.54
C ASN A 53 -12.52 -3.81 12.34
N GLU A 54 -12.42 -4.56 11.23
CA GLU A 54 -11.27 -5.44 10.96
C GLU A 54 -10.25 -4.77 10.03
N LEU A 55 -10.73 -3.88 9.16
CA LEU A 55 -9.90 -2.97 8.38
C LEU A 55 -9.83 -1.65 9.14
N HIS A 56 -8.70 -1.42 9.80
CA HIS A 56 -8.45 -0.21 10.61
C HIS A 56 -8.88 1.05 9.85
N SER A 57 -10.00 1.70 10.22
CA SER A 57 -10.75 2.66 9.37
C SER A 57 -9.97 3.82 8.72
N LEU A 58 -8.75 4.10 9.21
CA LEU A 58 -7.73 4.99 8.63
C LEU A 58 -7.18 4.53 7.25
N TYR A 59 -7.53 3.32 6.82
CA TYR A 59 -6.87 2.57 5.76
C TYR A 59 -6.97 3.08 4.33
N LEU A 60 -8.16 3.49 3.90
CA LEU A 60 -8.49 3.45 2.46
C LEU A 60 -8.62 4.83 1.83
N ASN A 61 -8.96 5.85 2.61
CA ASN A 61 -9.08 7.23 2.13
C ASN A 61 -7.98 8.13 2.67
N THR A 62 -7.76 8.14 3.99
CA THR A 62 -6.80 9.02 4.64
C THR A 62 -5.35 8.60 4.40
N PHE A 63 -5.07 7.29 4.40
CA PHE A 63 -3.72 6.80 4.15
C PHE A 63 -3.33 6.96 2.67
N ASP A 64 -4.16 6.56 1.71
CA ASP A 64 -3.88 6.72 0.27
C ASP A 64 -3.57 8.19 -0.09
N LEU A 65 -4.31 9.12 0.51
CA LEU A 65 -4.07 10.55 0.35
C LEU A 65 -2.75 11.00 1.00
N THR A 66 -2.43 10.48 2.19
CA THR A 66 -1.17 10.77 2.90
C THR A 66 0.03 10.19 2.16
N GLN A 67 -0.06 8.98 1.65
CA GLN A 67 0.99 8.35 0.83
C GLN A 67 1.24 9.11 -0.45
N LYS A 68 0.19 9.50 -1.18
CA LYS A 68 0.33 10.37 -2.37
C LYS A 68 1.03 11.69 -2.06
N ARG A 69 0.87 12.23 -0.85
CA ARG A 69 1.57 13.43 -0.40
C ARG A 69 3.02 13.15 -0.01
N ALA A 70 3.30 12.02 0.64
CA ALA A 70 4.64 11.60 1.03
C ALA A 70 5.50 11.21 -0.19
N ASP A 71 4.92 10.47 -1.13
CA ASP A 71 5.50 10.10 -2.43
C ASP A 71 5.38 11.23 -3.47
N ASN A 72 5.39 12.48 -3.01
CA ASN A 72 5.43 13.62 -3.91
C ASN A 72 6.77 13.59 -4.66
N TYR A 73 6.71 13.31 -5.96
CA TYR A 73 7.85 13.27 -6.87
C TYR A 73 8.78 14.47 -6.67
N HIS A 74 8.22 15.68 -6.52
CA HIS A 74 9.01 16.89 -6.35
C HIS A 74 9.77 16.90 -5.02
N CYS A 75 9.15 16.42 -3.93
CA CYS A 75 9.82 16.30 -2.65
C CYS A 75 10.95 15.25 -2.69
N LEU A 76 10.72 14.12 -3.35
CA LEU A 76 11.73 13.09 -3.55
C LEU A 76 12.88 13.58 -4.45
N GLU A 77 12.57 14.26 -5.55
CA GLU A 77 13.55 14.87 -6.45
C GLU A 77 14.42 15.89 -5.70
N LEU A 78 13.81 16.79 -4.93
CA LEU A 78 14.53 17.78 -4.13
C LEU A 78 15.43 17.11 -3.08
N TYR A 79 14.94 16.06 -2.40
CA TYR A 79 15.73 15.28 -1.45
C TYR A 79 16.95 14.64 -2.12
N PHE A 80 16.77 13.91 -3.22
CA PHE A 80 17.87 13.26 -3.93
C PHE A 80 18.83 14.28 -4.55
N LYS A 81 18.35 15.44 -5.00
CA LYS A 81 19.19 16.54 -5.48
C LYS A 81 20.03 17.13 -4.36
N LEU A 82 19.45 17.35 -3.18
CA LEU A 82 20.19 17.80 -1.99
C LEU A 82 21.25 16.78 -1.57
N VAL A 83 20.88 15.50 -1.47
CA VAL A 83 21.79 14.41 -1.08
C VAL A 83 22.92 14.23 -2.11
N SER A 84 22.63 14.33 -3.40
CA SER A 84 23.66 14.23 -4.46
C SER A 84 24.56 15.46 -4.55
N GLN A 85 24.09 16.64 -4.12
CA GLN A 85 24.90 17.85 -4.02
C GLN A 85 25.78 17.86 -2.76
N SER A 86 25.32 17.25 -1.67
CA SER A 86 26.14 17.06 -0.47
C SER A 86 27.23 16.01 -0.75
N LYS A 87 28.51 16.38 -0.61
CA LYS A 87 29.69 15.51 -0.81
C LYS A 87 29.79 14.30 0.17
N LEU A 88 28.72 13.94 0.85
CA LEU A 88 28.76 13.04 2.01
C LEU A 88 28.49 11.56 1.70
N VAL A 89 28.22 11.17 0.44
CA VAL A 89 27.96 9.75 0.16
C VAL A 89 28.70 9.24 -1.06
N VAL A 90 29.94 8.81 -0.83
CA VAL A 90 30.61 7.81 -1.67
C VAL A 90 29.96 6.45 -1.37
N PHE A 91 28.90 6.10 -2.08
CA PHE A 91 28.44 4.70 -2.10
C PHE A 91 29.42 3.89 -2.95
N ARG A 92 30.36 3.21 -2.30
CA ARG A 92 31.16 2.17 -2.93
C ARG A 92 30.29 0.93 -3.05
N LEU A 93 29.60 0.77 -4.18
CA LEU A 93 29.05 -0.53 -4.57
C LEU A 93 30.24 -1.45 -4.83
N LYS A 94 30.58 -2.31 -3.87
CA LYS A 94 31.46 -3.45 -4.14
C LYS A 94 30.63 -4.47 -4.90
N SER A 95 30.89 -4.61 -6.20
CA SER A 95 30.51 -5.81 -6.94
C SER A 95 31.32 -6.97 -6.37
N THR A 96 30.61 -7.97 -5.84
CA THR A 96 31.08 -9.36 -5.80
C THR A 96 31.23 -9.91 -7.21
#